data_AF-A0A1V2DPI1-F1
#
_entry.id   AF-A0A1V2DPI1-F1
#
_cell.length_a   1.000
_cell.length_b   1.000
_cell.length_c   1.000
_cell.angle_alpha   90.00
_cell.angle_beta   90.00
_cell.angle_gamma   90.00
#
_symmetry.space_group_name_H-M   'P 1'
#
loop_
_entity.id
_entity.type
_entity.pdbx_description
1 polymer ?
#
loop_
_entity_poly.entity_id
_entity_poly.type
_entity_poly.pdbx_seq_one_letter_code
_entity_poly.pdbx_strand_id
1 'polypeptide(L)'
;MKFKGFVAGALAMTLLSGCSTVIKGTSESITVNSLEDGTTIYVNGAARGKDSAFVNLEKGKVHTITARKEGCEPATTQTGESFDPTTLLGILIDWGLITIPVDLISGAAWEITPTTYTVTPICPGSNAVATSQ
;
A
#
# COMPACT_ATOMS: atom_id res chain seq x y z
N MET A 1 -51.89 31.39 -22.92
CA MET A 1 -52.07 30.57 -21.70
C MET A 1 -50.76 30.50 -20.95
N LYS A 2 -50.82 30.65 -19.62
CA LYS A 2 -49.69 30.94 -18.74
C LYS A 2 -48.82 29.71 -18.48
N PHE A 3 -47.52 29.94 -18.54
CA PHE A 3 -46.41 29.10 -18.11
C PHE A 3 -46.56 28.76 -16.61
N LYS A 4 -46.76 27.48 -16.25
CA LYS A 4 -46.50 26.92 -14.92
C LYS A 4 -46.78 25.41 -14.88
N GLY A 5 -45.73 24.62 -14.76
CA GLY A 5 -45.79 23.16 -14.68
C GLY A 5 -44.40 22.58 -14.39
N PHE A 6 -43.86 22.95 -13.24
CA PHE A 6 -42.91 22.19 -12.40
C PHE A 6 -42.15 21.04 -13.11
N VAL A 7 -40.96 21.34 -13.64
CA VAL A 7 -39.97 20.33 -14.06
C VAL A 7 -39.40 19.68 -12.79
N ALA A 8 -40.12 18.70 -12.27
CA ALA A 8 -39.63 17.79 -11.26
C ALA A 8 -38.75 16.71 -11.91
N GLY A 9 -37.53 16.57 -11.39
CA GLY A 9 -36.83 15.30 -11.32
C GLY A 9 -36.25 14.75 -12.64
N ALA A 10 -35.17 15.34 -13.14
CA ALA A 10 -34.25 14.65 -14.04
C ALA A 10 -32.85 15.26 -13.96
N LEU A 11 -32.22 15.16 -12.79
CA LEU A 11 -30.79 15.47 -12.59
C LEU A 11 -30.09 14.26 -11.96
N ALA A 12 -30.08 13.12 -12.65
CA ALA A 12 -29.52 11.87 -12.12
C ALA A 12 -28.84 10.99 -13.19
N MET A 13 -28.03 11.56 -14.08
CA MET A 13 -27.24 10.75 -15.04
C MET A 13 -25.82 11.28 -15.31
N THR A 14 -25.24 12.06 -14.40
CA THR A 14 -23.85 12.52 -14.55
C THR A 14 -22.89 11.60 -13.78
N LEU A 15 -22.08 10.85 -14.54
CA LEU A 15 -20.68 10.47 -14.22
C LEU A 15 -20.39 9.13 -13.49
N LEU A 16 -20.93 8.00 -13.96
CA LEU A 16 -20.39 6.66 -13.61
C LEU A 16 -19.22 6.20 -14.51
N SER A 17 -18.42 7.11 -15.07
CA SER A 17 -17.12 6.75 -15.67
C SER A 17 -16.06 6.56 -14.58
N GLY A 18 -16.30 5.60 -13.68
CA GLY A 18 -15.37 5.22 -12.63
C GLY A 18 -14.78 3.84 -12.93
N CYS A 19 -13.60 3.79 -13.57
CA CYS A 19 -12.73 2.63 -13.41
C CYS A 19 -12.04 2.75 -12.05
N SER A 20 -12.78 2.46 -10.98
CA SER A 20 -12.19 2.18 -9.67
C SER A 20 -13.16 1.31 -8.90
N THR A 21 -12.94 0.00 -8.95
CA THR A 21 -13.64 -0.94 -8.10
C THR A 21 -13.09 -0.77 -6.69
N VAL A 22 -13.89 -0.19 -5.78
CA VAL A 22 -13.59 -0.07 -4.34
C VAL A 22 -13.76 -1.45 -3.69
N ILE A 23 -13.01 -2.44 -4.17
CA ILE A 23 -12.83 -3.72 -3.48
C ILE A 23 -11.37 -3.72 -3.05
N LYS A 24 -11.13 -3.24 -1.84
CA LYS A 24 -9.83 -3.35 -1.19
C LYS A 24 -9.76 -4.71 -0.51
N GLY A 25 -8.69 -5.45 -0.79
CA GLY A 25 -8.41 -6.72 -0.13
C GLY A 25 -7.64 -6.52 1.18
N THR A 26 -7.35 -7.64 1.84
CA THR A 26 -6.52 -7.76 3.05
C THR A 26 -5.02 -7.88 2.72
N SER A 27 -4.63 -7.61 1.47
CA SER A 27 -3.24 -7.64 1.04
C SER A 27 -2.93 -6.48 0.10
N GLU A 28 -1.67 -6.10 0.05
CA GLU A 28 -1.18 -4.98 -0.74
C GLU A 28 0.17 -5.33 -1.36
N SER A 29 0.34 -4.92 -2.62
CA SER A 29 1.60 -5.11 -3.32
C SER A 29 2.51 -3.91 -3.11
N ILE A 30 3.73 -4.17 -2.65
CA ILE A 30 4.77 -3.16 -2.48
C ILE A 30 5.95 -3.45 -3.41
N THR A 31 6.69 -2.40 -3.72
CA THR A 31 7.97 -2.48 -4.45
C THR A 31 9.10 -2.24 -3.47
N VAL A 32 10.09 -3.11 -3.47
CA VAL A 32 11.34 -2.93 -2.73
C VAL A 32 12.47 -2.83 -3.73
N ASN A 33 13.30 -1.80 -3.60
CA ASN A 33 14.46 -1.56 -4.45
C ASN A 33 15.74 -1.47 -3.61
N SER A 34 16.86 -1.84 -4.21
CA SER A 34 18.19 -1.57 -3.70
C SER A 34 18.95 -0.73 -4.72
N LEU A 35 19.75 0.23 -4.25
CA LEU A 35 20.61 1.04 -5.11
C LEU A 35 21.96 0.36 -5.39
N GLU A 36 22.24 -0.73 -4.69
CA GLU A 36 23.48 -1.49 -4.82
C GLU A 36 23.22 -2.76 -5.63
N ASP A 37 23.82 -2.86 -6.82
CA ASP A 37 23.67 -4.02 -7.70
C ASP A 37 24.19 -5.31 -7.05
N GLY A 38 23.56 -6.44 -7.35
CA GLY A 38 23.92 -7.71 -6.74
C GLY A 38 23.21 -7.98 -5.40
N THR A 39 22.35 -7.09 -4.94
CA THR A 39 21.71 -7.19 -3.63
C THR A 39 20.53 -8.14 -3.66
N THR A 40 20.47 -9.09 -2.73
CA THR A 40 19.30 -9.94 -2.56
C THR A 40 18.34 -9.33 -1.55
N ILE A 41 17.07 -9.18 -1.94
CA ILE A 41 16.01 -8.64 -1.10
C ILE A 41 15.30 -9.80 -0.41
N TYR A 42 15.17 -9.69 0.90
CA TYR A 42 14.44 -10.61 1.76
C TYR A 42 13.24 -9.91 2.37
N VAL A 43 12.10 -10.60 2.40
CA VAL A 43 10.91 -10.13 3.12
C VAL A 43 10.45 -11.24 4.06
N ASN A 44 10.40 -10.92 5.35
CA ASN A 44 10.19 -11.88 6.44
C ASN A 44 11.15 -13.07 6.38
N GLY A 45 12.42 -12.81 6.02
CA GLY A 45 13.48 -13.82 5.91
C GLY A 45 13.47 -14.68 4.64
N ALA A 46 12.44 -14.60 3.80
CA ALA A 46 12.40 -15.29 2.51
C ALA A 46 12.98 -14.42 1.39
N ALA A 47 13.85 -14.96 0.54
CA ALA A 47 14.37 -14.24 -0.63
C ALA A 47 13.24 -13.98 -1.64
N ARG A 48 13.12 -12.73 -2.11
CA ARG A 48 12.04 -12.27 -2.99
C ARG A 48 12.50 -11.74 -4.34
N GLY A 49 13.77 -11.39 -4.47
CA GLY A 49 14.31 -10.86 -5.71
C GLY A 49 15.75 -10.38 -5.54
N LYS A 50 16.32 -9.93 -6.66
CA LYS A 50 17.66 -9.35 -6.73
C LYS A 50 17.53 -7.93 -7.28
N ASP A 51 18.11 -6.96 -6.58
CA ASP A 51 18.10 -5.51 -6.84
C ASP A 51 16.71 -4.85 -6.75
N SER A 52 15.66 -5.52 -7.22
CA SER A 52 14.26 -5.13 -7.03
C SER A 52 13.37 -6.35 -6.75
N ALA A 53 12.31 -6.16 -5.99
CA ALA A 53 11.30 -7.17 -5.71
C ALA A 53 9.90 -6.54 -5.62
N PHE A 54 8.95 -7.13 -6.34
CA PHE A 54 7.52 -6.82 -6.22
C PHE A 54 6.86 -7.90 -5.38
N VAL A 55 6.31 -7.54 -4.23
CA VAL A 55 5.82 -8.50 -3.24
C VAL A 55 4.43 -8.14 -2.77
N ASN A 56 3.54 -9.14 -2.71
CA ASN A 56 2.21 -8.99 -2.12
C ASN A 56 2.27 -9.39 -0.64
N LEU A 57 1.85 -8.48 0.23
CA LEU A 57 1.97 -8.58 1.69
C LEU A 57 0.61 -8.44 2.36
N GLU A 58 0.44 -9.04 3.53
CA GLU A 58 -0.79 -8.92 4.31
C GLU A 58 -0.87 -7.55 4.98
N LYS A 59 -2.04 -6.94 4.96
CA LYS A 59 -2.31 -5.69 5.68
C LYS A 59 -2.60 -5.96 7.16
N GLY A 60 -2.45 -4.96 8.02
CA GLY A 60 -2.66 -5.08 9.46
C GLY A 60 -1.52 -5.82 10.18
N LYS A 61 -0.35 -5.93 9.54
CA LYS A 61 0.86 -6.57 10.05
C LYS A 61 2.09 -5.83 9.58
N VAL A 62 3.04 -5.67 10.51
CA VAL A 62 4.38 -5.18 10.19
C VAL A 62 5.23 -6.30 9.56
N HIS A 63 5.87 -5.99 8.45
CA HIS A 63 6.75 -6.90 7.72
C HIS A 63 8.18 -6.38 7.74
N THR A 64 9.13 -7.30 7.90
CA THR A 64 10.57 -6.98 7.91
C THR A 64 11.15 -7.13 6.51
N ILE A 65 11.78 -6.08 6.01
CA ILE A 65 12.47 -6.04 4.71
C ILE A 65 13.97 -5.94 5.00
N THR A 66 14.75 -6.87 4.45
CA THR A 66 16.20 -6.90 4.61
C THR A 66 16.89 -7.00 3.27
N ALA A 67 17.83 -6.11 3.01
CA ALA A 67 18.69 -6.14 1.83
C ALA A 67 20.06 -6.71 2.22
N ARG A 68 20.52 -7.76 1.52
CA ARG A 68 21.81 -8.42 1.82
C ARG A 68 22.65 -8.57 0.56
N LYS A 69 23.94 -8.31 0.70
CA LYS A 69 24.96 -8.58 -0.32
C LYS A 69 26.22 -9.09 0.39
N GLU A 70 26.90 -10.06 -0.21
CA GLU A 70 28.13 -10.61 0.35
C GLU A 70 29.21 -9.52 0.44
N GLY A 71 29.93 -9.48 1.57
CA GLY A 71 30.93 -8.44 1.83
C GLY A 71 30.36 -7.07 2.22
N CYS A 72 29.05 -6.93 2.38
CA CYS A 72 28.38 -5.70 2.82
C CYS A 72 27.63 -5.89 4.14
N GLU A 73 27.45 -4.81 4.89
CA GLU A 73 26.59 -4.80 6.07
C GLU A 73 25.11 -4.74 5.62
N PRO A 74 24.25 -5.66 6.11
CA PRO A 74 22.86 -5.72 5.67
C PRO A 74 22.04 -4.54 6.21
N ALA A 75 21.19 -3.97 5.37
CA ALA A 75 20.23 -2.95 5.79
C ALA A 75 18.85 -3.58 6.03
N THR A 76 18.17 -3.16 7.08
CA THR A 76 16.83 -3.65 7.44
C THR A 76 15.89 -2.48 7.71
N THR A 77 14.67 -2.61 7.22
CA THR A 77 13.56 -1.71 7.55
C THR A 77 12.29 -2.52 7.81
N GLN A 78 11.29 -1.86 8.36
CA GLN A 78 9.97 -2.46 8.60
C GLN A 78 8.92 -1.68 7.81
N THR A 79 7.87 -2.36 7.37
CA THR A 79 6.75 -1.68 6.71
C THR A 79 6.00 -0.80 7.69
N GLY A 80 5.58 0.37 7.23
CA GLY A 80 4.64 1.22 7.95
C GLY A 80 3.19 0.83 7.67
N GLU A 81 2.29 1.27 8.53
CA GLU A 81 0.84 1.05 8.38
C GLU A 81 0.08 2.35 8.59
N SER A 82 -0.98 2.56 7.81
CA SER A 82 -1.91 3.68 7.96
C SER A 82 -3.36 3.20 7.90
N PHE A 83 -4.23 3.83 8.68
CA PHE A 83 -5.66 3.53 8.66
C PHE A 83 -6.29 3.99 7.35
N ASP A 84 -7.14 3.16 6.77
CA ASP A 84 -7.90 3.47 5.56
C ASP A 84 -9.28 4.06 5.91
N PRO A 85 -9.53 5.35 5.62
CA PRO A 85 -10.81 5.99 5.91
C PRO A 85 -11.99 5.38 5.15
N THR A 86 -11.75 4.63 4.06
CA THR A 86 -12.83 3.97 3.31
C THR A 86 -13.57 2.92 4.13
N THR A 87 -12.92 2.34 5.15
CA THR A 87 -13.54 1.48 6.18
C THR A 87 -14.77 2.14 6.83
N LEU A 88 -14.75 3.47 7.00
CA LEU A 88 -15.85 4.21 7.63
C LEU A 88 -17.11 4.26 6.76
N LEU A 89 -17.02 3.91 5.46
CA LEU A 89 -18.20 3.73 4.63
C LEU A 89 -19.10 2.58 5.12
N GLY A 90 -18.55 1.64 5.92
CA GLY A 90 -19.35 0.62 6.61
C GLY A 90 -20.47 1.18 7.46
N ILE A 91 -20.36 2.43 7.97
CA ILE A 91 -21.44 3.13 8.69
C ILE A 91 -22.71 3.23 7.84
N LEU A 92 -22.57 3.37 6.52
CA LEU A 92 -23.70 3.50 5.60
C LEU A 92 -24.39 2.15 5.29
N ILE A 93 -23.74 1.03 5.59
CA ILE A 93 -24.24 -0.32 5.25
C ILE A 93 -25.03 -0.89 6.42
N ASP A 94 -24.41 -0.94 7.61
CA ASP A 94 -24.94 -1.63 8.78
C ASP A 94 -24.77 -0.80 10.07
N TRP A 95 -24.69 0.53 9.92
CA TRP A 95 -24.32 1.46 11.00
C TRP A 95 -22.90 1.23 11.55
N GLY A 96 -22.07 0.47 10.83
CA GLY A 96 -20.70 0.14 11.22
C GLY A 96 -20.61 -0.97 12.26
N LEU A 97 -21.71 -1.68 12.54
CA LEU A 97 -21.76 -2.64 13.65
C LEU A 97 -21.05 -3.97 13.32
N ILE A 98 -21.07 -4.40 12.06
CA ILE A 98 -20.45 -5.66 11.63
C ILE A 98 -19.28 -5.38 10.69
N THR A 99 -19.47 -4.47 9.73
CA THR A 99 -18.48 -4.19 8.67
C THR A 99 -17.16 -3.66 9.24
N ILE A 100 -17.20 -2.62 10.07
CA ILE A 100 -15.98 -1.99 10.62
C ILE A 100 -15.18 -2.96 11.50
N PRO A 101 -15.78 -3.70 12.46
CA PRO A 101 -15.04 -4.71 13.22
C PRO A 101 -14.42 -5.80 12.36
N VAL A 102 -15.13 -6.27 11.33
CA VAL A 102 -14.60 -7.27 10.40
C VAL A 102 -13.40 -6.73 9.62
N ASP A 103 -13.46 -5.49 9.15
CA ASP A 103 -12.35 -4.85 8.43
C ASP A 103 -11.12 -4.63 9.33
N LEU A 104 -11.33 -4.25 10.59
CA LEU A 104 -10.25 -4.10 11.57
C LEU A 104 -9.57 -5.44 11.89
N ILE A 105 -10.35 -6.52 12.08
CA ILE A 105 -9.83 -7.85 12.42
C ILE A 105 -9.13 -8.51 11.22
N SER A 106 -9.72 -8.39 10.03
CA SER A 106 -9.17 -8.99 8.81
C SER A 106 -7.94 -8.25 8.28
N GLY A 107 -7.70 -7.02 8.74
CA GLY A 107 -6.64 -6.16 8.27
C GLY A 107 -7.03 -5.25 7.11
N ALA A 108 -8.25 -5.38 6.58
CA ALA A 108 -8.76 -4.56 5.47
C ALA A 108 -8.84 -3.06 5.81
N ALA A 109 -8.92 -2.72 7.10
CA ALA A 109 -8.92 -1.34 7.59
C ALA A 109 -7.55 -0.63 7.52
N TRP A 110 -6.50 -1.34 7.09
CA TRP A 110 -5.13 -0.83 7.04
C TRP A 110 -4.58 -0.80 5.61
N GLU A 111 -3.58 0.05 5.41
CA GLU A 111 -2.77 0.14 4.20
C GLU A 111 -1.29 0.12 4.57
N ILE A 112 -0.48 -0.43 3.67
CA ILE A 112 0.98 -0.42 3.81
C ILE A 112 1.51 0.88 3.23
N THR A 113 1.94 1.79 4.09
CA THR A 113 2.46 3.11 3.68
C THR A 113 3.89 3.32 4.19
N PRO A 114 4.87 3.62 3.30
CA PRO A 114 4.75 3.72 1.84
C PRO A 114 4.60 2.35 1.15
N THR A 115 4.17 2.34 -0.11
CA THR A 115 4.15 1.13 -0.97
C THR A 115 5.46 0.91 -1.72
N THR A 116 6.42 1.82 -1.60
CA THR A 116 7.76 1.70 -2.18
C THR A 116 8.81 1.90 -1.10
N TYR A 117 9.72 0.95 -0.99
CA TYR A 117 10.85 0.98 -0.06
C TYR A 117 12.16 0.94 -0.83
N THR A 118 13.10 1.81 -0.46
CA THR A 118 14.48 1.73 -0.93
C THR A 118 15.35 1.27 0.24
N VAL A 119 15.93 0.08 0.13
CA VAL A 119 16.74 -0.56 1.18
C VAL A 119 18.07 -1.00 0.57
N THR A 120 19.14 -0.32 0.95
CA THR A 120 20.47 -0.50 0.35
C THR A 120 21.45 -0.98 1.42
N PRO A 121 22.13 -2.13 1.24
CA PRO A 121 23.16 -2.58 2.17
C PRO A 121 24.38 -1.64 2.11
N ILE A 122 25.15 -1.57 3.19
CA ILE A 122 26.31 -0.70 3.30
C ILE A 122 27.55 -1.48 2.85
N CYS A 123 28.06 -1.17 1.65
CA CYS A 123 29.19 -1.88 1.06
C CYS A 123 30.50 -1.07 1.15
N PRO A 124 31.64 -1.69 1.49
CA PRO A 124 32.94 -1.01 1.43
C PRO A 124 33.29 -0.66 -0.02
N GLY A 125 33.40 0.64 -0.32
CA GLY A 125 33.66 1.16 -1.67
C GLY A 125 32.44 1.75 -2.38
N SER A 126 31.23 1.56 -1.83
CA SER A 126 30.02 2.28 -2.21
C SER A 126 30.07 3.66 -1.54
N ASN A 127 30.87 4.57 -2.11
CA ASN A 127 30.79 5.97 -1.70
C ASN A 127 29.37 6.44 -2.03
N ALA A 128 28.63 6.75 -0.97
CA ALA A 128 27.27 7.26 -0.99
C ALA A 128 26.90 7.98 -2.29
N VAL A 129 25.89 7.45 -2.99
CA VAL A 129 24.97 8.27 -3.79
C VAL A 129 24.19 9.13 -2.79
N ALA A 130 24.90 10.06 -2.15
CA ALA A 130 24.39 11.16 -1.35
C ALA A 130 24.90 12.44 -2.02
N THR A 131 24.38 12.70 -3.21
CA THR A 131 24.44 14.01 -3.86
C THR A 131 23.22 14.15 -4.75
N SER A 132 22.19 14.81 -4.22
CA SER A 132 21.44 15.92 -4.85
C SER A 132 20.00 16.00 -4.35
N GLN A 133 19.81 16.74 -3.25
CA GLN A 133 18.82 17.81 -3.14
C GLN A 133 19.26 18.78 -2.05
#